data_AF-A0AAW5JKH1-F1
#
_entry.id   AF-A0AAW5JKH1-F1
#
_cell.length_a   1.000
_cell.length_b   1.000
_cell.length_c   1.000
_cell.angle_alpha   90.00
_cell.angle_beta   90.00
_cell.angle_gamma   90.00
#
_symmetry.space_group_name_H-M   'P 1'
#
loop_
_entity.id
_entity.type
_entity.pdbx_description
1 polymer ?
#
loop_
_entity_poly.entity_id
_entity_poly.type
_entity_poly.pdbx_seq_one_letter_code
_entity_poly.pdbx_strand_id
1 'polypeptide(L)'
;MKENQSEKKIADFRVKQQQPYWFKKQYAAIRAREFYEHPEISGNAYVAVGGLDSITLYLFLRSIGISVPAVSVSFLEDKSVQAVHKALGVTCLPPALRSDGKRWSKAAVIREFGWPVLSKEIAGKISLLQNPTEKNKTVRHAIITGETGAYGGYRKNTRMKMSQKWLEKFGGYENETEGTDYGTPDFLVSDKCCYYLKEKPCNDYARETGRYPYMGLMASEGGRRQKSLMLNGCNYVSKGTKRSAPFAIFDRQDILTLALEMDAWYHAHWHEFGTQELMTIVPAIYGEIVRDPDGTLRTTKAQRTGCSMCGFGIHLEKRPHRFDYLRETNPAEWEYQMYHIGRDIYGHEIGWGHVLDYIGVGWRDNPNGNLDGQEEISL
;
A
#
# COMPACT_ATOMS: atom_id res chain seq x y z
N MET A 1 27.97 -20.05 0.54
CA MET A 1 27.72 -19.79 1.98
C MET A 1 26.55 -18.84 2.27
N LYS A 2 26.41 -17.67 1.60
CA LYS A 2 25.28 -16.73 1.86
C LYS A 2 23.89 -17.24 1.41
N GLU A 3 23.85 -18.02 0.33
CA GLU A 3 22.60 -18.56 -0.25
C GLU A 3 21.94 -19.59 0.69
N ASN A 4 22.76 -20.50 1.25
CA ASN A 4 22.34 -21.53 2.20
C ASN A 4 21.73 -20.97 3.51
N GLN A 5 22.16 -19.77 3.94
CA GLN A 5 21.56 -19.09 5.10
C GLN A 5 20.20 -18.44 4.77
N SER A 6 19.98 -18.04 3.52
CA SER A 6 18.74 -17.38 3.11
C SER A 6 17.59 -18.38 3.00
N GLU A 7 17.88 -19.57 2.46
CA GLU A 7 16.93 -20.68 2.38
C GLU A 7 16.51 -21.16 3.77
N LYS A 8 17.48 -21.33 4.68
CA LYS A 8 17.19 -21.70 6.07
C LYS A 8 16.27 -20.70 6.76
N LYS A 9 16.53 -19.39 6.64
CA LYS A 9 15.66 -18.35 7.23
C LYS A 9 14.24 -18.40 6.69
N ILE A 10 14.08 -18.61 5.38
CA ILE A 10 12.77 -18.75 4.74
C ILE A 10 12.05 -20.00 5.25
N ALA A 11 12.75 -21.13 5.36
CA ALA A 11 12.18 -22.37 5.89
C ALA A 11 11.74 -22.21 7.36
N ASP A 12 12.60 -21.67 8.22
CA ASP A 12 12.31 -21.40 9.63
C ASP A 12 11.13 -20.42 9.80
N PHE A 13 10.95 -19.49 8.86
CA PHE A 13 9.82 -18.58 8.85
C PHE A 13 8.51 -19.30 8.49
N ARG A 14 8.53 -20.16 7.45
CA ARG A 14 7.36 -20.96 7.04
C ARG A 14 6.88 -21.88 8.14
N VAL A 15 7.79 -22.52 8.87
CA VAL A 15 7.45 -23.35 10.04
C VAL A 15 6.67 -22.55 11.08
N LYS A 16 7.04 -21.28 11.33
CA LYS A 16 6.31 -20.39 12.25
C LYS A 16 4.94 -19.99 11.73
N GLN A 17 4.77 -19.81 10.42
CA GLN A 17 3.46 -19.48 9.83
C GLN A 17 2.45 -20.63 9.99
N GLN A 18 2.94 -21.88 9.98
CA GLN A 18 2.13 -23.08 10.14
C GLN A 18 1.76 -23.38 11.61
N GLN A 19 2.29 -22.62 12.57
CA GLN A 19 1.95 -22.79 13.97
C GLN A 19 0.50 -22.35 14.24
N PRO A 20 -0.15 -22.86 15.30
CA PRO A 20 -1.50 -22.45 15.68
C PRO A 20 -1.55 -20.98 16.11
N TYR A 21 -2.76 -20.39 16.05
CA TYR A 21 -3.01 -18.98 16.38
C TYR A 21 -2.44 -18.55 17.74
N TRP A 22 -2.63 -19.34 18.80
CA TRP A 22 -2.13 -18.99 20.14
C TRP A 22 -0.60 -18.79 20.16
N PHE A 23 0.14 -19.63 19.43
CA PHE A 23 1.59 -19.53 19.30
C PHE A 23 1.94 -18.25 18.56
N LYS A 24 1.26 -17.98 17.43
CA LYS A 24 1.52 -16.79 16.61
C LYS A 24 1.26 -15.51 17.41
N LYS A 25 0.16 -15.43 18.16
CA LYS A 25 -0.16 -14.32 19.08
C LYS A 25 0.92 -14.11 20.14
N GLN A 26 1.34 -15.17 20.83
CA GLN A 26 2.42 -15.09 21.83
C GLN A 26 3.75 -14.66 21.19
N TYR A 27 4.09 -15.22 20.03
CA TYR A 27 5.29 -14.85 19.28
C TYR A 27 5.27 -13.38 18.88
N ALA A 28 4.14 -12.85 18.41
CA ALA A 28 3.98 -11.43 18.10
C ALA A 28 4.21 -10.54 19.34
N ALA A 29 3.67 -10.92 20.51
CA ALA A 29 3.91 -10.20 21.76
C ALA A 29 5.39 -10.17 22.14
N ILE A 30 6.08 -11.32 22.04
CA ILE A 30 7.52 -11.42 22.31
C ILE A 30 8.30 -10.54 21.34
N ARG A 31 8.05 -10.63 20.03
CA ARG A 31 8.76 -9.81 19.03
C ARG A 31 8.51 -8.32 19.25
N ALA A 32 7.30 -7.93 19.65
CA ALA A 32 6.98 -6.55 19.95
C ALA A 32 7.79 -6.02 21.13
N ARG A 33 7.85 -6.76 22.25
CA ARG A 33 8.66 -6.40 23.44
C ARG A 33 10.15 -6.34 23.13
N GLU A 34 10.69 -7.36 22.44
CA GLU A 34 12.10 -7.38 22.04
C GLU A 34 12.49 -6.17 21.20
N PHE A 35 11.60 -5.70 20.31
CA PHE A 35 11.87 -4.49 19.54
C PHE A 35 11.87 -3.25 20.42
N TYR A 36 10.89 -3.14 21.32
CA TYR A 36 10.76 -2.00 22.22
C TYR A 36 11.99 -1.86 23.14
N GLU A 37 12.46 -2.99 23.67
CA GLU A 37 13.56 -3.10 24.63
C GLU A 37 14.94 -3.14 23.95
N HIS A 38 15.01 -3.30 22.62
CA HIS A 38 16.27 -3.36 21.90
C HIS A 38 17.11 -2.09 22.19
N PRO A 39 18.41 -2.19 22.49
CA PRO A 39 19.23 -1.04 22.90
C PRO A 39 19.22 0.13 21.90
N GLU A 40 19.20 -0.16 20.59
CA GLU A 40 19.11 0.86 19.55
C GLU A 40 17.73 1.52 19.38
N ILE A 41 16.69 0.95 19.99
CA ILE A 41 15.32 1.46 19.97
C ILE A 41 15.05 2.18 21.30
N SER A 42 15.34 1.53 22.44
CA SER A 42 15.23 2.10 23.79
C SER A 42 13.88 2.76 24.04
N GLY A 43 12.79 2.06 23.66
CA GLY A 43 11.42 2.55 23.78
C GLY A 43 11.01 3.63 22.77
N ASN A 44 11.92 4.14 21.93
CA ASN A 44 11.64 5.15 20.91
C ASN A 44 10.97 4.51 19.69
N ALA A 45 9.72 4.11 19.85
CA ALA A 45 8.91 3.52 18.80
C ALA A 45 7.59 4.26 18.61
N TYR A 46 6.93 4.01 17.48
CA TYR A 46 5.59 4.48 17.16
C TYR A 46 4.86 3.43 16.31
N VAL A 47 3.53 3.47 16.22
CA VAL A 47 2.77 2.60 15.32
C VAL A 47 2.35 3.38 14.08
N ALA A 48 2.67 2.86 12.90
CA ALA A 48 2.12 3.36 11.64
C ALA A 48 0.75 2.72 11.40
N VAL A 49 -0.30 3.51 11.55
CA VAL A 49 -1.71 3.10 11.43
C VAL A 49 -2.25 3.50 10.06
N GLY A 50 -3.09 2.66 9.46
CA GLY A 50 -3.66 2.84 8.13
C GLY A 50 -5.02 2.19 7.99
N GLY A 51 -5.13 0.86 8.13
CA GLY A 51 -6.40 0.12 8.05
C GLY A 51 -6.56 -0.88 9.19
N LEU A 52 -7.51 -1.81 9.06
CA LEU A 52 -7.89 -2.78 10.11
C LEU A 52 -6.67 -3.44 10.77
N ASP A 53 -5.80 -4.06 9.97
CA ASP A 53 -4.66 -4.84 10.49
C ASP A 53 -3.71 -4.00 11.37
N SER A 54 -3.51 -2.72 11.01
CA SER A 54 -2.68 -1.79 11.78
C SER A 54 -3.41 -1.13 12.96
N ILE A 55 -4.74 -1.01 12.89
CA ILE A 55 -5.58 -0.62 14.03
C ILE A 55 -5.50 -1.74 15.09
N THR A 56 -5.65 -3.00 14.66
CA THR A 56 -5.45 -4.18 15.49
C THR A 56 -4.05 -4.21 16.08
N LEU A 57 -3.00 -3.86 15.31
CA LEU A 57 -1.64 -3.77 15.86
C LEU A 57 -1.52 -2.72 16.97
N TYR A 58 -2.11 -1.54 16.77
CA TYR A 58 -2.04 -0.46 17.75
C TYR A 58 -2.68 -0.90 19.08
N LEU A 59 -3.88 -1.47 19.03
CA LEU A 59 -4.58 -1.98 20.22
C LEU A 59 -3.89 -3.20 20.82
N PHE A 60 -3.33 -4.09 19.99
CA PHE A 60 -2.56 -5.23 20.47
C PHE A 60 -1.33 -4.79 21.27
N LEU A 61 -0.58 -3.80 20.78
CA LEU A 61 0.56 -3.23 21.50
C LEU A 61 0.12 -2.63 22.84
N ARG A 62 -1.00 -1.90 22.87
CA ARG A 62 -1.61 -1.36 24.10
C ARG A 62 -1.95 -2.47 25.10
N SER A 63 -2.64 -3.51 24.66
CA SER A 63 -3.07 -4.63 25.51
C SER A 63 -1.91 -5.42 26.15
N ILE A 64 -0.71 -5.36 25.56
CA ILE A 64 0.50 -5.97 26.12
C ILE A 64 1.39 -4.97 26.88
N GLY A 65 0.91 -3.75 27.12
CA GLY A 65 1.62 -2.72 27.90
C GLY A 65 2.66 -1.92 27.11
N ILE A 66 2.64 -1.97 25.77
CA ILE A 66 3.48 -1.12 24.91
C ILE A 66 2.67 0.12 24.53
N SER A 67 2.86 1.21 25.28
CA SER A 67 2.24 2.51 25.01
C SER A 67 3.18 3.38 24.18
N VAL A 68 2.92 3.46 22.88
CA VAL A 68 3.68 4.30 21.93
C VAL A 68 2.73 5.18 21.10
N PRO A 69 3.18 6.32 20.57
CA PRO A 69 2.36 7.15 19.70
C PRO A 69 1.88 6.38 18.46
N ALA A 70 0.64 6.64 18.05
CA ALA A 70 0.10 6.17 16.77
C ALA A 70 0.05 7.33 15.77
N VAL A 71 0.57 7.10 14.57
CA VAL A 71 0.54 8.07 13.48
C VAL A 71 0.00 7.47 12.20
N SER A 72 -0.65 8.29 11.38
CA SER A 72 -1.25 7.88 10.12
C SER A 72 -1.25 9.05 9.14
N VAL A 73 -1.31 8.77 7.84
CA VAL A 73 -1.68 9.76 6.81
C VAL A 73 -3.17 9.63 6.49
N SER A 74 -4.00 9.75 7.54
CA SER A 74 -5.42 9.37 7.53
C SER A 74 -6.24 10.07 6.44
N PHE A 75 -5.84 11.27 6.01
CA PHE A 75 -6.54 12.02 4.96
C PHE A 75 -6.57 11.28 3.61
N LEU A 76 -5.69 10.28 3.41
CA LEU A 76 -5.73 9.41 2.24
C LEU A 76 -6.71 8.24 2.39
N GLU A 77 -7.06 7.87 3.61
CA GLU A 77 -7.86 6.67 3.88
C GLU A 77 -9.37 6.98 3.78
N ASP A 78 -10.19 5.93 3.74
CA ASP A 78 -11.65 6.07 3.75
C ASP A 78 -12.18 6.82 4.99
N LYS A 79 -13.33 7.51 4.87
CA LYS A 79 -13.93 8.29 5.96
C LYS A 79 -14.20 7.44 7.21
N SER A 80 -14.60 6.17 7.05
CA SER A 80 -14.84 5.28 8.18
C SER A 80 -13.53 4.91 8.92
N VAL A 81 -12.43 4.79 8.19
CA VAL A 81 -11.10 4.58 8.77
C VAL A 81 -10.63 5.83 9.51
N GLN A 82 -10.85 7.01 8.92
CA GLN A 82 -10.54 8.29 9.57
C GLN A 82 -11.31 8.48 10.88
N ALA A 83 -12.58 8.05 10.93
CA ALA A 83 -13.39 8.10 12.14
C ALA A 83 -12.79 7.26 13.27
N VAL A 84 -12.41 6.01 12.98
CA VAL A 84 -11.74 5.12 13.95
C VAL A 84 -10.40 5.71 14.39
N HIS A 85 -9.58 6.20 13.46
CA HIS A 85 -8.30 6.85 13.78
C HIS A 85 -8.48 8.03 14.74
N LYS A 86 -9.47 8.89 14.49
CA LYS A 86 -9.77 10.04 15.35
C LYS A 86 -10.17 9.61 16.76
N ALA A 87 -11.06 8.62 16.88
CA ALA A 87 -11.52 8.12 18.18
C ALA A 87 -10.40 7.41 18.97
N LEU A 88 -9.44 6.80 18.27
CA LEU A 88 -8.28 6.14 18.88
C LEU A 88 -7.10 7.10 19.18
N GLY A 89 -7.26 8.41 18.95
CA GLY A 89 -6.22 9.40 19.19
C GLY A 89 -5.02 9.30 18.24
N VAL A 90 -5.20 8.71 17.05
CA VAL A 90 -4.14 8.58 16.05
C VAL A 90 -3.80 9.95 15.46
N THR A 91 -2.53 10.33 15.50
CA THR A 91 -2.06 11.60 14.95
C THR A 91 -2.05 11.55 13.42
N CYS A 92 -2.82 12.43 12.78
CA CYS A 92 -2.82 12.57 11.32
C CYS A 92 -1.64 13.44 10.86
N LEU A 93 -0.69 12.85 10.13
CA LEU A 93 0.44 13.56 9.55
C LEU A 93 -0.01 14.30 8.28
N PRO A 94 0.32 15.59 8.13
CA PRO A 94 0.02 16.32 6.90
C PRO A 94 0.89 15.83 5.74
N PRO A 95 0.48 16.05 4.47
CA PRO A 95 1.33 15.80 3.31
C PRO A 95 2.70 16.48 3.41
N ALA A 96 3.66 16.05 2.60
CA ALA A 96 4.98 16.69 2.57
C ALA A 96 4.87 18.18 2.18
N LEU A 97 5.78 19.01 2.71
CA LEU A 97 5.95 20.38 2.25
C LEU A 97 6.62 20.41 0.88
N ARG A 98 6.15 21.34 0.05
CA ARG A 98 6.76 21.79 -1.21
C ARG A 98 7.79 22.87 -0.92
N SER A 99 8.64 23.15 -1.91
CA SER A 99 9.60 24.26 -1.85
C SER A 99 8.93 25.63 -1.72
N ASP A 100 7.70 25.78 -2.21
CA ASP A 100 6.90 27.02 -2.12
C ASP A 100 6.19 27.20 -0.76
N GLY A 101 6.47 26.33 0.22
CA GLY A 101 5.86 26.36 1.55
C GLY A 101 4.45 25.78 1.62
N LYS A 102 3.84 25.38 0.50
CA LYS A 102 2.53 24.70 0.50
C LYS A 102 2.69 23.20 0.73
N ARG A 103 1.62 22.56 1.20
CA ARG A 103 1.57 21.09 1.34
C ARG A 103 1.17 20.47 0.00
N TRP A 104 1.73 19.31 -0.31
CA TRP A 104 1.31 18.53 -1.47
C TRP A 104 -0.16 18.12 -1.35
N SER A 105 -0.94 18.40 -2.38
CA SER A 105 -2.26 17.77 -2.57
C SER A 105 -2.17 16.68 -3.63
N LYS A 106 -3.17 15.79 -3.67
CA LYS A 106 -3.21 14.73 -4.68
C LYS A 106 -3.24 15.28 -6.10
N ALA A 107 -4.05 16.31 -6.35
CA ALA A 107 -4.10 17.01 -7.62
C ALA A 107 -2.74 17.63 -7.99
N ALA A 108 -2.07 18.28 -7.03
CA ALA A 108 -0.74 18.86 -7.28
C ALA A 108 0.30 17.79 -7.64
N VAL A 109 0.32 16.67 -6.93
CA VAL A 109 1.24 15.56 -7.24
C VAL A 109 0.93 14.95 -8.61
N ILE A 110 -0.33 14.72 -8.94
CA ILE A 110 -0.73 14.17 -10.24
C ILE A 110 -0.31 15.11 -11.37
N ARG A 111 -0.57 16.42 -11.22
CA ARG A 111 -0.23 17.42 -12.24
C ARG A 111 1.27 17.60 -12.43
N GLU A 112 2.06 17.46 -11.36
CA GLU A 112 3.51 17.68 -11.44
C GLU A 112 4.30 16.40 -11.78
N PHE A 113 3.82 15.23 -11.37
CA PHE A 113 4.58 13.98 -11.51
C PHE A 113 3.86 12.90 -12.29
N GLY A 114 2.54 12.97 -12.44
CA GLY A 114 1.77 11.98 -13.18
C GLY A 114 0.92 11.05 -12.32
N TRP A 115 0.23 10.16 -13.02
CA TRP A 115 -0.86 9.34 -12.49
C TRP A 115 -0.35 8.04 -11.87
N PRO A 116 -0.86 7.63 -10.68
CA PRO A 116 -0.53 6.35 -10.08
C PRO A 116 -1.38 5.24 -10.68
N VAL A 117 -0.98 4.72 -11.85
CA VAL A 117 -1.70 3.66 -12.58
C VAL A 117 -1.07 2.29 -12.42
N LEU A 118 -1.88 1.24 -12.58
CA LEU A 118 -1.48 -0.16 -12.58
C LEU A 118 -0.91 -0.62 -11.24
N SER A 119 0.38 -0.48 -11.01
CA SER A 119 1.01 -0.78 -9.72
C SER A 119 2.18 0.16 -9.49
N LYS A 120 2.61 0.30 -8.23
CA LYS A 120 3.80 1.09 -7.89
C LYS A 120 5.04 0.69 -8.71
N GLU A 121 5.23 -0.60 -8.93
CA GLU A 121 6.35 -1.12 -9.71
C GLU A 121 6.22 -0.76 -11.19
N ILE A 122 5.06 -0.98 -11.80
CA ILE A 122 4.85 -0.69 -13.22
C ILE A 122 4.89 0.82 -13.47
N ALA A 123 4.26 1.63 -12.62
CA ALA A 123 4.31 3.08 -12.73
C ALA A 123 5.75 3.61 -12.61
N GLY A 124 6.57 3.02 -11.73
CA GLY A 124 8.00 3.34 -11.66
C GLY A 124 8.76 3.00 -12.94
N LYS A 125 8.45 1.86 -13.60
CA LYS A 125 9.03 1.49 -14.91
C LYS A 125 8.62 2.49 -16.00
N ILE A 126 7.33 2.81 -16.10
CA ILE A 126 6.81 3.78 -17.08
C ILE A 126 7.43 5.15 -16.85
N SER A 127 7.54 5.61 -15.60
CA SER A 127 8.17 6.88 -15.25
C SER A 127 9.64 6.94 -15.69
N LEU A 128 10.38 5.83 -15.61
CA LEU A 128 11.76 5.76 -16.13
C LEU A 128 11.80 5.85 -17.66
N LEU A 129 10.87 5.20 -18.37
CA LEU A 129 10.75 5.32 -19.82
C LEU A 129 10.43 6.77 -20.24
N GLN A 130 9.52 7.43 -19.52
CA GLN A 130 9.12 8.82 -19.73
C GLN A 130 10.22 9.85 -19.44
N ASN A 131 11.29 9.47 -18.73
CA ASN A 131 12.36 10.36 -18.31
C ASN A 131 13.74 9.74 -18.65
N PRO A 132 14.09 9.64 -19.95
CA PRO A 132 15.33 9.01 -20.38
C PRO A 132 16.55 9.86 -19.98
N THR A 133 17.55 9.18 -19.41
CA THR A 133 18.87 9.74 -19.07
C THR A 133 19.94 8.68 -19.35
N GLU A 134 21.21 9.07 -19.45
CA GLU A 134 22.29 8.07 -19.58
C GLU A 134 22.35 7.12 -18.38
N LYS A 135 22.00 7.60 -17.18
CA LYS A 135 22.08 6.80 -15.94
C LYS A 135 21.06 5.66 -15.88
N ASN A 136 19.88 5.83 -16.49
CA ASN A 136 18.82 4.81 -16.48
C ASN A 136 18.75 4.02 -17.79
N LYS A 137 19.66 4.22 -18.76
CA LYS A 137 19.67 3.52 -20.06
C LYS A 137 19.58 2.00 -19.92
N THR A 138 20.43 1.41 -19.09
CA THR A 138 20.42 -0.05 -18.83
C THR A 138 19.11 -0.54 -18.22
N VAL A 139 18.46 0.28 -17.38
CA VAL A 139 17.19 -0.09 -16.76
C VAL A 139 16.04 -0.01 -17.76
N ARG A 140 16.03 1.03 -18.62
CA ARG A 140 15.03 1.18 -19.69
C ARG A 140 15.13 0.04 -20.70
N HIS A 141 16.34 -0.30 -21.14
CA HIS A 141 16.59 -1.51 -21.94
C HIS A 141 16.00 -2.77 -21.26
N ALA A 142 16.31 -2.99 -19.98
CA ALA A 142 15.79 -4.15 -19.24
C ALA A 142 14.26 -4.15 -19.09
N ILE A 143 13.60 -3.00 -19.10
CA ILE A 143 12.14 -2.88 -19.07
C ILE A 143 11.53 -3.36 -20.40
N ILE A 144 12.18 -3.05 -21.52
CA ILE A 144 11.72 -3.43 -22.87
C ILE A 144 12.08 -4.89 -23.19
N THR A 145 13.34 -5.28 -23.01
CA THR A 145 13.88 -6.56 -23.50
C THR A 145 13.86 -7.66 -22.45
N GLY A 146 13.91 -7.29 -21.17
CA GLY A 146 14.12 -8.21 -20.06
C GLY A 146 15.58 -8.60 -19.84
N GLU A 147 16.52 -8.04 -20.61
CA GLU A 147 17.95 -8.25 -20.47
C GLU A 147 18.57 -7.24 -19.50
N THR A 148 19.31 -7.74 -18.50
CA THR A 148 19.92 -6.87 -17.48
C THR A 148 21.40 -6.59 -17.78
N GLY A 149 21.92 -5.45 -17.31
CA GLY A 149 23.35 -5.15 -17.38
C GLY A 149 24.18 -5.85 -16.30
N ALA A 150 25.43 -5.41 -16.14
CA ALA A 150 26.42 -5.99 -15.22
C ALA A 150 25.90 -6.16 -13.79
N TYR A 151 25.26 -5.13 -13.23
CA TYR A 151 24.70 -5.17 -11.88
C TYR A 151 23.58 -6.22 -11.73
N GLY A 152 22.81 -6.46 -12.79
CA GLY A 152 21.79 -7.49 -12.84
C GLY A 152 22.30 -8.87 -13.24
N GLY A 153 23.62 -9.02 -13.41
CA GLY A 153 24.28 -10.28 -13.75
C GLY A 153 24.06 -10.75 -15.19
N TYR A 154 23.83 -9.83 -16.14
CA TYR A 154 23.64 -10.17 -17.57
C TYR A 154 22.58 -11.23 -17.83
N ARG A 155 21.49 -11.18 -17.06
CA ARG A 155 20.41 -12.18 -17.13
C ARG A 155 19.44 -11.80 -18.24
N LYS A 156 18.89 -12.82 -18.90
CA LYS A 156 17.82 -12.68 -19.89
C LYS A 156 16.47 -13.09 -19.28
N ASN A 157 15.37 -12.68 -19.91
CA ASN A 157 14.00 -13.02 -19.51
C ASN A 157 13.70 -12.70 -18.04
N THR A 158 14.24 -11.59 -17.55
CA THR A 158 14.03 -11.19 -16.15
C THR A 158 12.66 -10.56 -15.96
N ARG A 159 12.15 -10.59 -14.72
CA ARG A 159 10.93 -9.87 -14.31
C ARG A 159 11.05 -8.34 -14.40
N MET A 160 12.21 -7.81 -14.82
CA MET A 160 12.35 -6.41 -15.19
C MET A 160 11.54 -6.08 -16.44
N LYS A 161 11.41 -7.03 -17.39
CA LYS A 161 10.57 -6.85 -18.56
C LYS A 161 9.15 -6.50 -18.13
N MET A 162 8.60 -5.43 -18.69
CA MET A 162 7.18 -5.11 -18.52
C MET A 162 6.34 -6.07 -19.38
N SER A 163 5.13 -6.42 -18.95
CA SER A 163 4.29 -7.34 -19.74
C SER A 163 3.96 -6.74 -21.10
N GLN A 164 3.80 -7.60 -22.10
CA GLN A 164 3.61 -7.19 -23.49
C GLN A 164 2.45 -6.19 -23.66
N LYS A 165 1.29 -6.47 -23.04
CA LYS A 165 0.13 -5.56 -22.99
C LYS A 165 0.48 -4.13 -22.56
N TRP A 166 1.37 -3.97 -21.58
CA TRP A 166 1.74 -2.64 -21.07
C TRP A 166 2.91 -2.04 -21.86
N LEU A 167 3.77 -2.86 -22.48
CA LEU A 167 4.76 -2.38 -23.45
C LEU A 167 4.06 -1.76 -24.66
N GLU A 168 3.05 -2.42 -25.23
CA GLU A 168 2.27 -1.90 -26.36
C GLU A 168 1.69 -0.51 -26.11
N LYS A 169 1.29 -0.22 -24.87
CA LYS A 169 0.75 1.08 -24.47
C LYS A 169 1.84 2.09 -24.05
N PHE A 170 2.83 1.69 -23.27
CA PHE A 170 3.73 2.63 -22.59
C PHE A 170 5.21 2.57 -23.04
N GLY A 171 5.55 1.67 -23.96
CA GLY A 171 6.92 1.35 -24.34
C GLY A 171 7.57 2.30 -25.35
N GLY A 172 6.80 3.19 -25.97
CA GLY A 172 7.21 3.91 -27.18
C GLY A 172 8.42 4.84 -27.04
N TYR A 173 8.81 5.19 -25.82
CA TYR A 173 9.97 6.03 -25.53
C TYR A 173 11.33 5.39 -25.90
N GLU A 174 11.37 4.07 -26.15
CA GLU A 174 12.57 3.34 -26.55
C GLU A 174 12.47 2.73 -27.96
N ASN A 175 11.45 3.10 -28.75
CA ASN A 175 11.20 2.52 -30.08
C ASN A 175 12.41 2.60 -31.02
N GLU A 176 13.06 3.75 -31.11
CA GLU A 176 14.24 3.95 -31.97
C GLU A 176 15.45 3.12 -31.51
N THR A 177 15.63 2.97 -30.18
CA THR A 177 16.79 2.27 -29.60
C THR A 177 16.64 0.77 -29.68
N GLU A 178 15.42 0.26 -29.49
CA GLU A 178 15.13 -1.17 -29.36
C GLU A 178 14.48 -1.76 -30.63
N GLY A 179 14.20 -0.94 -31.64
CA GLY A 179 13.57 -1.36 -32.89
C GLY A 179 12.13 -1.83 -32.71
N THR A 180 11.35 -1.14 -31.87
CA THR A 180 9.95 -1.47 -31.55
C THR A 180 8.98 -0.40 -32.09
N ASP A 181 7.68 -0.70 -32.05
CA ASP A 181 6.60 0.22 -32.47
C ASP A 181 5.49 0.26 -31.40
N TYR A 182 5.87 0.64 -30.18
CA TYR A 182 4.97 0.76 -29.05
C TYR A 182 4.39 2.18 -28.93
N GLY A 183 3.23 2.29 -28.28
CA GLY A 183 2.57 3.57 -28.01
C GLY A 183 3.20 4.38 -26.89
N THR A 184 2.80 5.65 -26.83
CA THR A 184 3.07 6.57 -25.71
C THR A 184 1.77 7.28 -25.31
N PRO A 185 1.45 7.39 -24.02
CA PRO A 185 0.32 8.19 -23.57
C PRO A 185 0.61 9.69 -23.70
N ASP A 186 -0.44 10.49 -23.75
CA ASP A 186 -0.41 11.95 -23.63
C ASP A 186 -0.42 12.43 -22.16
N PHE A 187 -0.14 11.54 -21.20
CA PHE A 187 -0.05 11.87 -19.77
C PHE A 187 1.13 11.17 -19.09
N LEU A 188 1.61 11.79 -18.00
CA LEU A 188 2.71 11.23 -17.19
C LEU A 188 2.21 10.15 -16.23
N VAL A 189 3.04 9.18 -15.92
CA VAL A 189 2.77 8.10 -14.97
C VAL A 189 3.84 8.10 -13.88
N SER A 190 3.42 7.99 -12.62
CA SER A 190 4.37 7.98 -11.50
C SER A 190 3.80 7.37 -10.22
N ASP A 191 4.70 6.84 -9.38
CA ASP A 191 4.42 6.43 -8.01
C ASP A 191 4.70 7.50 -6.95
N LYS A 192 5.10 8.71 -7.36
CA LYS A 192 5.44 9.82 -6.46
C LYS A 192 4.28 10.29 -5.57
N CYS A 193 3.04 10.00 -5.93
CA CYS A 193 1.87 10.20 -5.07
C CYS A 193 2.04 9.54 -3.70
N CYS A 194 2.46 8.26 -3.67
CA CYS A 194 2.74 7.58 -2.41
C CYS A 194 3.91 8.22 -1.67
N TYR A 195 4.94 8.70 -2.39
CA TYR A 195 6.09 9.33 -1.75
C TYR A 195 5.70 10.62 -1.02
N TYR A 196 5.10 11.60 -1.71
CA TYR A 196 4.84 12.91 -1.13
C TYR A 196 3.66 12.94 -0.15
N LEU A 197 2.67 12.05 -0.33
CA LEU A 197 1.48 12.04 0.52
C LEU A 197 1.59 11.06 1.69
N LYS A 198 2.49 10.07 1.62
CA LYS A 198 2.59 9.00 2.63
C LYS A 198 4.00 8.76 3.16
N GLU A 199 4.95 8.40 2.29
CA GLU A 199 6.26 7.93 2.74
C GLU A 199 7.10 9.06 3.33
N LYS A 200 7.15 10.22 2.65
CA LYS A 200 7.92 11.38 3.13
C LYS A 200 7.38 11.93 4.47
N PRO A 201 6.07 12.16 4.67
CA PRO A 201 5.56 12.56 5.99
C PRO A 201 5.93 11.59 7.11
N CYS A 202 5.81 10.28 6.88
CA CYS A 202 6.20 9.27 7.87
C CYS A 202 7.72 9.29 8.15
N ASN A 203 8.54 9.45 7.12
CA ASN A 203 9.99 9.53 7.25
C ASN A 203 10.43 10.81 7.98
N ASP A 204 9.78 11.94 7.69
CA ASP A 204 10.02 13.21 8.39
C ASP A 204 9.66 13.06 9.87
N TYR A 205 8.49 12.52 10.21
CA TYR A 205 8.10 12.24 11.59
C TYR A 205 9.10 11.33 12.32
N ALA A 206 9.50 10.21 11.70
CA ALA A 206 10.47 9.28 12.30
C ALA A 206 11.81 9.98 12.57
N ARG A 207 12.27 10.81 11.65
CA ARG A 207 13.51 11.59 11.79
C ARG A 207 13.40 12.67 12.87
N GLU A 208 12.32 13.44 12.88
CA GLU A 208 12.09 14.54 13.83
C GLU A 208 11.92 14.04 15.26
N THR A 209 11.29 12.88 15.43
CA THR A 209 11.02 12.30 16.76
C THR A 209 12.07 11.31 17.23
N GLY A 210 12.96 10.86 16.35
CA GLY A 210 13.90 9.78 16.63
C GLY A 210 13.23 8.42 16.88
N ARG A 211 11.96 8.25 16.48
CA ARG A 211 11.17 7.03 16.73
C ARG A 211 11.18 6.08 15.54
N TYR A 212 11.00 4.79 15.84
CA TYR A 212 11.01 3.70 14.85
C TYR A 212 9.64 3.00 14.72
N PRO A 213 9.24 2.60 13.50
CA PRO A 213 7.89 2.10 13.26
C PRO A 213 7.68 0.64 13.67
N TYR A 214 6.57 0.40 14.36
CA TYR A 214 5.77 -0.81 14.27
C TYR A 214 4.84 -0.74 13.06
N MET A 215 4.75 -1.83 12.31
CA MET A 215 3.91 -1.94 11.11
C MET A 215 3.12 -3.25 11.09
N GLY A 216 1.83 -3.17 10.76
CA GLY A 216 0.92 -4.33 10.65
C GLY A 216 1.10 -5.14 9.37
N LEU A 217 2.34 -5.42 8.96
CA LEU A 217 2.63 -6.17 7.72
C LEU A 217 2.62 -7.68 7.98
N MET A 218 2.10 -8.44 7.02
CA MET A 218 2.11 -9.91 7.07
C MET A 218 2.78 -10.47 5.82
N ALA A 219 3.56 -11.55 5.95
CA ALA A 219 4.18 -12.19 4.79
C ALA A 219 3.15 -12.86 3.87
N SER A 220 1.99 -13.25 4.42
CA SER A 220 0.84 -13.79 3.69
C SER A 220 0.22 -12.81 2.69
N GLU A 221 0.54 -11.51 2.76
CA GLU A 221 0.13 -10.48 1.79
C GLU A 221 0.81 -10.62 0.43
N GLY A 222 1.88 -11.42 0.36
CA GLY A 222 2.59 -11.68 -0.88
C GLY A 222 3.46 -10.52 -1.37
N GLY A 223 3.82 -10.59 -2.66
CA GLY A 223 4.62 -9.58 -3.34
C GLY A 223 6.03 -9.39 -2.77
N ARG A 224 6.61 -8.21 -3.01
CA ARG A 224 7.98 -7.88 -2.57
C ARG A 224 8.15 -7.91 -1.04
N ARG A 225 7.07 -7.62 -0.30
CA ARG A 225 7.08 -7.58 1.18
C ARG A 225 7.21 -8.97 1.79
N GLN A 226 6.57 -9.99 1.21
CA GLN A 226 6.72 -11.38 1.64
C GLN A 226 8.19 -11.79 1.69
N LYS A 227 8.92 -11.65 0.57
CA LYS A 227 10.34 -12.03 0.52
C LYS A 227 11.18 -11.28 1.56
N SER A 228 10.96 -9.98 1.73
CA SER A 228 11.68 -9.18 2.72
C SER A 228 11.39 -9.63 4.15
N LEU A 229 10.12 -9.88 4.50
CA LEU A 229 9.73 -10.35 5.84
C LEU A 229 10.27 -11.74 6.14
N MET A 230 10.22 -12.66 5.18
CA MET A 230 10.75 -14.02 5.34
C MET A 230 12.27 -14.06 5.51
N LEU A 231 12.99 -13.13 4.88
CA LEU A 231 14.46 -13.03 5.00
C LEU A 231 14.91 -12.28 6.25
N ASN A 232 14.19 -11.23 6.64
CA ASN A 232 14.61 -10.31 7.71
C ASN A 232 13.90 -10.57 9.04
N GLY A 233 12.82 -11.36 9.06
CA GLY A 233 12.02 -11.63 10.25
C GLY A 233 11.11 -10.46 10.67
N CYS A 234 10.48 -10.60 11.84
CA CYS A 234 9.56 -9.61 12.42
C CYS A 234 10.28 -8.32 12.83
N ASN A 235 11.45 -8.42 13.45
CA ASN A 235 12.26 -7.27 13.84
C ASN A 235 13.43 -7.13 12.89
N TYR A 236 13.59 -5.94 12.30
CA TYR A 236 14.71 -5.62 11.45
C TYR A 236 15.40 -4.39 12.00
N VAL A 237 16.55 -4.58 12.63
CA VAL A 237 17.39 -3.51 13.19
C VAL A 237 18.73 -3.53 12.46
N SER A 238 18.96 -2.50 11.67
CA SER A 238 20.18 -2.34 10.86
C SER A 238 20.60 -0.87 10.85
N LYS A 239 21.85 -0.60 10.44
CA LYS A 239 22.40 0.77 10.39
C LYS A 239 21.54 1.76 9.58
N GLY A 240 20.88 1.29 8.51
CA GLY A 240 20.07 2.15 7.62
C GLY A 240 18.56 2.04 7.79
N THR A 241 18.06 1.03 8.52
CA THR A 241 16.61 0.80 8.64
C THR A 241 16.32 0.03 9.91
N LYS A 242 15.32 0.51 10.65
CA LYS A 242 14.83 -0.07 11.91
C LYS A 242 13.32 -0.14 11.85
N ARG A 243 12.74 -1.32 12.05
CA ARG A 243 11.28 -1.53 12.09
C ARG A 243 10.91 -2.83 12.78
N SER A 244 9.67 -2.91 13.24
CA SER A 244 9.05 -4.15 13.67
C SER A 244 7.75 -4.42 12.92
N ALA A 245 7.54 -5.68 12.55
CA ALA A 245 6.31 -6.21 11.99
C ALA A 245 5.92 -7.47 12.79
N PRO A 246 5.31 -7.31 13.98
CA PRO A 246 5.01 -8.44 14.86
C PRO A 246 4.13 -9.51 14.20
N PHE A 247 3.20 -9.08 13.34
CA PHE A 247 2.28 -9.94 12.61
C PHE A 247 2.89 -10.58 11.35
N ALA A 248 4.21 -10.48 11.11
CA ALA A 248 4.81 -10.98 9.88
C ALA A 248 4.46 -12.46 9.57
N ILE A 249 4.28 -13.29 10.61
CA ILE A 249 3.96 -14.71 10.48
C ILE A 249 2.45 -15.02 10.44
N PHE A 250 1.59 -14.01 10.57
CA PHE A 250 0.13 -14.18 10.56
C PHE A 250 -0.39 -14.42 9.15
N ASP A 251 -1.52 -15.11 9.08
CA ASP A 251 -2.41 -15.14 7.92
C ASP A 251 -3.67 -14.29 8.18
N ARG A 252 -4.61 -14.34 7.22
CA ARG A 252 -5.85 -13.55 7.31
C ARG A 252 -6.76 -14.02 8.45
N GLN A 253 -6.77 -15.30 8.78
CA GLN A 253 -7.59 -15.84 9.86
C GLN A 253 -7.06 -15.39 11.21
N ASP A 254 -5.73 -15.37 11.39
CA ASP A 254 -5.10 -14.89 12.62
C ASP A 254 -5.41 -13.42 12.89
N ILE A 255 -5.26 -12.56 11.87
CA ILE A 255 -5.44 -11.11 12.08
C ILE A 255 -6.90 -10.76 12.33
N LEU A 256 -7.85 -11.45 11.70
CA LEU A 256 -9.28 -11.25 11.96
C LEU A 256 -9.68 -11.79 13.35
N THR A 257 -9.12 -12.93 13.77
CA THR A 257 -9.30 -13.44 15.13
C THR A 257 -8.78 -12.43 16.15
N LEU A 258 -7.57 -11.91 15.95
CA LEU A 258 -6.99 -10.90 16.84
C LEU A 258 -7.77 -9.58 16.79
N ALA A 259 -8.32 -9.19 15.64
CA ALA A 259 -9.15 -8.00 15.53
C ALA A 259 -10.41 -8.11 16.41
N LEU A 260 -11.09 -9.26 16.43
CA LEU A 260 -12.22 -9.50 17.32
C LEU A 260 -11.81 -9.45 18.80
N GLU A 261 -10.66 -10.02 19.15
CA GLU A 261 -10.14 -9.93 20.53
C GLU A 261 -9.79 -8.49 20.93
N MET A 262 -9.23 -7.69 20.01
CA MET A 262 -8.87 -6.30 20.25
C MET A 262 -10.07 -5.37 20.27
N ASP A 263 -11.14 -5.70 19.55
CA ASP A 263 -12.44 -5.02 19.65
C ASP A 263 -13.03 -5.20 21.05
N ALA A 264 -13.07 -6.44 21.54
CA ALA A 264 -13.50 -6.74 22.92
C ALA A 264 -12.59 -6.08 23.98
N TRP A 265 -11.27 -6.10 23.77
CA TRP A 265 -10.33 -5.41 24.66
C TRP A 265 -10.56 -3.89 24.64
N TYR A 266 -10.78 -3.29 23.47
CA TYR A 266 -11.07 -1.86 23.33
C TYR A 266 -12.32 -1.48 24.14
N HIS A 267 -13.41 -2.23 24.06
CA HIS A 267 -14.62 -1.94 24.84
C HIS A 267 -14.36 -1.95 26.36
N ALA A 268 -13.47 -2.81 26.85
CA ALA A 268 -13.07 -2.81 28.25
C ALA A 268 -12.16 -1.62 28.65
N HIS A 269 -11.52 -0.94 27.68
CA HIS A 269 -10.47 0.07 27.91
C HIS A 269 -10.67 1.37 27.11
N TRP A 270 -11.88 1.62 26.57
CA TRP A 270 -12.09 2.69 25.59
C TRP A 270 -11.77 4.09 26.13
N HIS A 271 -11.92 4.26 27.45
CA HIS A 271 -11.63 5.47 28.21
C HIS A 271 -10.13 5.87 28.16
N GLU A 272 -9.23 4.96 27.78
CA GLU A 272 -7.83 5.28 27.51
C GLU A 272 -7.63 6.10 26.21
N PHE A 273 -8.60 6.09 25.31
CA PHE A 273 -8.46 6.64 23.96
C PHE A 273 -9.22 7.94 23.73
N GLY A 274 -10.30 8.18 24.47
CA GLY A 274 -11.10 9.39 24.30
C GLY A 274 -12.34 9.43 25.17
N THR A 275 -13.24 10.38 24.86
CA THR A 275 -14.47 10.65 25.62
C THR A 275 -15.71 9.96 25.03
N GLN A 276 -15.57 9.28 23.90
CA GLN A 276 -16.65 8.58 23.23
C GLN A 276 -16.18 7.20 22.80
N GLU A 277 -16.95 6.19 23.22
CA GLU A 277 -16.77 4.80 22.81
C GLU A 277 -17.18 4.61 21.34
N LEU A 278 -16.35 3.89 20.58
CA LEU A 278 -16.73 3.38 19.27
C LEU A 278 -17.63 2.16 19.43
N MET A 279 -18.61 2.01 18.55
CA MET A 279 -19.39 0.77 18.44
C MET A 279 -18.52 -0.45 18.09
N THR A 280 -17.45 -0.24 17.34
CA THR A 280 -16.44 -1.24 16.99
C THR A 280 -15.19 -0.55 16.46
N ILE A 281 -14.03 -1.21 16.58
CA ILE A 281 -12.77 -0.81 15.98
C ILE A 281 -12.71 -1.11 14.47
N VAL A 282 -13.63 -1.93 13.95
CA VAL A 282 -13.68 -2.33 12.54
C VAL A 282 -14.26 -1.18 11.70
N PRO A 283 -13.49 -0.55 10.79
CA PRO A 283 -14.02 0.55 10.00
C PRO A 283 -15.15 0.09 9.06
N ALA A 284 -16.21 0.88 8.93
CA ALA A 284 -17.43 0.53 8.18
C ALA A 284 -17.21 0.16 6.69
N ILE A 285 -16.10 0.58 6.08
CA ILE A 285 -15.69 0.14 4.73
C ILE A 285 -15.36 -1.36 4.65
N TYR A 286 -14.94 -1.98 5.76
CA TYR A 286 -14.77 -3.43 5.88
C TYR A 286 -16.10 -4.13 6.16
N GLY A 287 -17.11 -3.41 6.66
CA GLY A 287 -18.35 -4.01 7.14
C GLY A 287 -18.14 -4.67 8.49
N GLU A 288 -18.52 -5.93 8.61
CA GLU A 288 -18.41 -6.73 9.84
C GLU A 288 -17.43 -7.89 9.63
N ILE A 289 -16.80 -8.36 10.71
CA ILE A 289 -16.05 -9.62 10.68
C ILE A 289 -17.06 -10.74 10.97
N VAL A 290 -17.33 -11.56 9.96
CA VAL A 290 -18.28 -12.68 10.05
C VAL A 290 -17.53 -14.01 9.93
N ARG A 291 -18.15 -15.06 10.46
CA ARG A 291 -17.69 -16.45 10.33
C ARG A 291 -18.61 -17.19 9.37
N ASP A 292 -18.04 -17.71 8.29
CA ASP A 292 -18.74 -18.58 7.35
C ASP A 292 -19.01 -19.96 7.98
N PRO A 293 -19.93 -20.79 7.41
CA PRO A 293 -20.30 -22.08 7.99
C PRO A 293 -19.14 -23.07 8.18
N ASP A 294 -18.09 -22.94 7.38
CA ASP A 294 -16.86 -23.75 7.46
C ASP A 294 -15.90 -23.27 8.58
N GLY A 295 -16.26 -22.19 9.28
CA GLY A 295 -15.44 -21.57 10.31
C GLY A 295 -14.51 -20.47 9.81
N THR A 296 -14.45 -20.20 8.51
CA THR A 296 -13.58 -19.16 7.91
C THR A 296 -14.08 -17.76 8.27
N LEU A 297 -13.18 -16.91 8.78
CA LEU A 297 -13.45 -15.49 9.02
C LEU A 297 -13.22 -14.67 7.76
N ARG A 298 -14.10 -13.69 7.52
CA ARG A 298 -13.94 -12.67 6.48
C ARG A 298 -14.60 -11.36 6.90
N THR A 299 -14.24 -10.28 6.23
CA THR A 299 -14.99 -9.02 6.31
C THR A 299 -16.17 -9.05 5.31
N THR A 300 -17.30 -8.42 5.60
CA THR A 300 -18.50 -8.48 4.72
C THR A 300 -18.43 -7.55 3.52
N LYS A 301 -17.56 -6.53 3.55
CA LYS A 301 -17.32 -5.59 2.44
C LYS A 301 -15.86 -5.70 1.97
N ALA A 302 -15.08 -4.62 2.09
CA ALA A 302 -13.70 -4.61 1.64
C ALA A 302 -12.86 -5.64 2.42
N GLN A 303 -12.07 -6.46 1.71
CA GLN A 303 -11.08 -7.34 2.34
C GLN A 303 -9.81 -6.58 2.72
N ARG A 304 -9.46 -5.57 1.93
CA ARG A 304 -8.34 -4.66 2.15
C ARG A 304 -8.71 -3.27 1.65
N THR A 305 -8.13 -2.25 2.26
CA THR A 305 -8.30 -0.86 1.84
C THR A 305 -6.95 -0.19 1.66
N GLY A 306 -6.96 0.97 1.02
CA GLY A 306 -5.82 1.85 0.91
C GLY A 306 -6.30 3.24 0.49
N CYS A 307 -5.38 4.04 -0.05
CA CYS A 307 -5.68 5.41 -0.47
C CYS A 307 -6.94 5.48 -1.34
N SER A 308 -7.85 6.37 -0.94
CA SER A 308 -9.03 6.75 -1.72
C SER A 308 -8.61 7.21 -3.12
N MET A 309 -9.35 6.78 -4.14
CA MET A 309 -9.15 7.18 -5.54
C MET A 309 -7.76 6.87 -6.12
N CYS A 310 -7.08 5.82 -5.64
CA CYS A 310 -5.80 5.38 -6.19
C CYS A 310 -6.02 4.49 -7.43
N GLY A 311 -5.31 4.77 -8.53
CA GLY A 311 -5.34 3.93 -9.74
C GLY A 311 -4.47 2.67 -9.66
N PHE A 312 -3.74 2.45 -8.55
CA PHE A 312 -3.04 1.19 -8.34
C PHE A 312 -4.03 0.07 -8.05
N GLY A 313 -3.95 -0.99 -8.85
CA GLY A 313 -4.83 -2.15 -8.78
C GLY A 313 -6.17 -1.98 -9.49
N ILE A 314 -6.51 -0.80 -10.03
CA ILE A 314 -7.86 -0.56 -10.55
C ILE A 314 -8.25 -1.49 -11.71
N HIS A 315 -7.30 -1.78 -12.59
CA HIS A 315 -7.44 -2.75 -13.69
C HIS A 315 -7.67 -4.20 -13.25
N LEU A 316 -7.58 -4.51 -11.95
CA LEU A 316 -7.84 -5.83 -11.37
C LEU A 316 -9.14 -5.88 -10.56
N GLU A 317 -9.75 -4.73 -10.28
CA GLU A 317 -10.98 -4.63 -9.49
C GLU A 317 -12.18 -4.86 -10.38
N LYS A 318 -13.04 -5.84 -10.09
CA LYS A 318 -14.33 -5.98 -10.78
C LYS A 318 -15.22 -4.76 -10.55
N ARG A 319 -16.09 -4.44 -11.52
CA ARG A 319 -17.13 -3.43 -11.33
C ARG A 319 -18.33 -3.98 -10.53
N PRO A 320 -19.00 -3.16 -9.71
CA PRO A 320 -18.67 -1.78 -9.38
C PRO A 320 -17.35 -1.67 -8.59
N HIS A 321 -16.44 -0.82 -9.08
CA HIS A 321 -15.13 -0.59 -8.46
C HIS A 321 -15.11 0.75 -7.71
N ARG A 322 -13.99 1.11 -7.08
CA ARG A 322 -13.91 2.31 -6.20
C ARG A 322 -14.39 3.63 -6.84
N PHE A 323 -14.23 3.81 -8.15
CA PHE A 323 -14.73 5.00 -8.86
C PHE A 323 -16.26 4.98 -9.02
N ASP A 324 -16.88 3.81 -9.12
CA ASP A 324 -18.34 3.68 -9.16
C ASP A 324 -18.96 4.00 -7.82
N TYR A 325 -18.38 3.46 -6.75
CA TYR A 325 -18.82 3.77 -5.40
C TYR A 325 -18.68 5.27 -5.08
N LEU A 326 -17.62 5.94 -5.59
CA LEU A 326 -17.52 7.39 -5.43
C LEU A 326 -18.64 8.12 -6.19
N ARG A 327 -18.98 7.69 -7.42
CA ARG A 327 -20.10 8.28 -8.18
C ARG A 327 -21.40 8.23 -7.40
N GLU A 328 -21.68 7.13 -6.71
CA GLU A 328 -22.91 6.96 -5.93
C GLU A 328 -22.89 7.76 -4.63
N THR A 329 -21.75 7.76 -3.92
CA THR A 329 -21.64 8.36 -2.59
C THR A 329 -21.30 9.85 -2.60
N ASN A 330 -20.64 10.35 -3.64
CA ASN A 330 -20.24 11.74 -3.79
C ASN A 330 -20.09 12.13 -5.29
N PRO A 331 -21.20 12.37 -6.02
CA PRO A 331 -21.18 12.66 -7.46
C PRO A 331 -20.29 13.86 -7.85
N ALA A 332 -20.26 14.91 -7.02
CA ALA A 332 -19.46 16.10 -7.29
C ALA A 332 -17.94 15.83 -7.17
N GLU A 333 -17.53 15.06 -6.16
CA GLU A 333 -16.13 14.64 -6.06
C GLU A 333 -15.77 13.67 -7.19
N TRP A 334 -16.69 12.79 -7.58
CA TRP A 334 -16.50 11.92 -8.72
C TRP A 334 -16.28 12.70 -10.01
N GLU A 335 -17.12 13.69 -10.32
CA GLU A 335 -16.96 14.55 -11.49
C GLU A 335 -15.58 15.21 -11.51
N TYR A 336 -15.17 15.81 -10.38
CA TYR A 336 -13.84 16.39 -10.24
C TYR A 336 -12.71 15.39 -10.49
N GLN A 337 -12.80 14.18 -9.92
CA GLN A 337 -11.80 13.13 -10.09
C GLN A 337 -11.74 12.62 -11.53
N MET A 338 -12.90 12.47 -12.19
CA MET A 338 -13.01 11.88 -13.51
C MET A 338 -12.65 12.86 -14.64
N TYR A 339 -12.82 14.17 -14.42
CA TYR A 339 -12.65 15.16 -15.48
C TYR A 339 -11.62 16.26 -15.19
N HIS A 340 -11.34 16.62 -13.93
CA HIS A 340 -10.70 17.91 -13.61
C HIS A 340 -9.42 17.83 -12.75
N ILE A 341 -9.10 16.66 -12.18
CA ILE A 341 -8.02 16.55 -11.18
C ILE A 341 -6.61 16.75 -11.75
N GLY A 342 -6.40 16.50 -13.05
CA GLY A 342 -5.08 16.49 -13.67
C GLY A 342 -4.99 17.29 -14.98
N ARG A 343 -3.85 17.13 -15.67
CA ARG A 343 -3.60 17.68 -17.00
C ARG A 343 -2.82 16.69 -17.85
N ASP A 344 -3.01 16.77 -19.15
CA ASP A 344 -2.20 16.05 -20.14
C ASP A 344 -0.84 16.77 -20.32
N ILE A 345 0.04 16.22 -21.14
CA ILE A 345 1.35 16.83 -21.44
C ILE A 345 1.27 18.12 -22.26
N TYR A 346 0.11 18.42 -22.84
CA TYR A 346 -0.17 19.64 -23.60
C TYR A 346 -0.79 20.75 -22.74
N GLY A 347 -1.14 20.44 -21.49
CA GLY A 347 -1.73 21.36 -20.53
C GLY A 347 -3.26 21.39 -20.53
N HIS A 348 -3.94 20.55 -21.32
CA HIS A 348 -5.39 20.41 -21.29
C HIS A 348 -5.83 19.72 -20.00
N GLU A 349 -6.98 20.13 -19.49
CA GLU A 349 -7.57 19.51 -18.31
C GLU A 349 -8.07 18.10 -18.64
N ILE A 350 -7.65 17.13 -17.83
CA ILE A 350 -8.08 15.74 -17.90
C ILE A 350 -8.29 15.20 -16.48
N GLY A 351 -9.07 14.13 -16.37
CA GLY A 351 -9.23 13.40 -15.13
C GLY A 351 -8.93 11.91 -15.26
N TRP A 352 -9.31 11.15 -14.24
CA TRP A 352 -9.19 9.70 -14.25
C TRP A 352 -9.92 9.06 -15.43
N GLY A 353 -10.99 9.66 -15.97
CA GLY A 353 -11.71 9.10 -17.11
C GLY A 353 -10.83 8.86 -18.33
N HIS A 354 -10.01 9.86 -18.67
CA HIS A 354 -9.04 9.77 -19.77
C HIS A 354 -7.99 8.68 -19.54
N VAL A 355 -7.49 8.59 -18.31
CA VAL A 355 -6.47 7.62 -17.92
C VAL A 355 -7.04 6.19 -17.89
N LEU A 356 -8.26 6.01 -17.39
CA LEU A 356 -8.95 4.72 -17.32
C LEU A 356 -9.30 4.22 -18.73
N ASP A 357 -9.78 5.10 -19.61
CA ASP A 357 -10.02 4.76 -21.03
C ASP A 357 -8.72 4.25 -21.68
N TYR A 358 -7.59 4.94 -21.44
CA TYR A 358 -6.30 4.54 -21.99
C TYR A 358 -5.84 3.14 -21.55
N ILE A 359 -6.06 2.77 -20.29
CA ILE A 359 -5.68 1.46 -19.75
C ILE A 359 -6.76 0.38 -19.91
N GLY A 360 -7.87 0.68 -20.60
CA GLY A 360 -8.95 -0.28 -20.89
C GLY A 360 -9.83 -0.60 -19.68
N VAL A 361 -10.03 0.36 -18.76
CA VAL A 361 -10.89 0.20 -17.59
C VAL A 361 -12.18 0.98 -17.82
N GLY A 362 -13.29 0.27 -18.01
CA GLY A 362 -14.60 0.88 -18.16
C GLY A 362 -15.07 1.61 -16.90
N TRP A 363 -15.69 2.78 -17.06
CA TRP A 363 -16.16 3.60 -15.93
C TRP A 363 -17.41 4.45 -16.25
N ARG A 364 -17.75 4.62 -17.53
CA ARG A 364 -18.81 5.53 -18.01
C ARG A 364 -20.20 5.01 -17.68
N ASP A 365 -20.47 3.74 -17.97
CA ASP A 365 -21.82 3.17 -17.83
C ASP A 365 -22.30 3.13 -16.38
N ASN A 366 -23.61 3.25 -16.19
CA ASN A 366 -24.26 3.16 -14.88
C ASN A 366 -23.94 1.80 -14.23
N PRO A 367 -23.42 1.74 -12.99
CA PRO A 367 -23.04 0.48 -12.34
C PRO A 367 -24.22 -0.49 -12.17
N ASN A 368 -25.45 0.05 -12.21
CA ASN A 368 -26.70 -0.67 -12.06
C ASN A 368 -27.34 -1.09 -13.40
N GLY A 369 -26.65 -0.87 -14.53
CA GLY A 369 -27.04 -1.32 -15.87
C GLY A 369 -26.14 -2.45 -16.40
N ASN A 370 -26.22 -2.74 -17.70
CA ASN A 370 -25.21 -3.58 -18.35
C ASN A 370 -23.88 -2.84 -18.36
N LEU A 371 -22.89 -3.40 -17.68
CA LEU A 371 -21.55 -2.86 -17.62
C LEU A 371 -20.77 -3.38 -18.82
N ASP A 372 -20.19 -2.50 -19.63
CA ASP A 372 -19.13 -2.91 -20.53
C ASP A 372 -18.06 -3.60 -19.69
N GLY A 373 -17.80 -4.86 -20.03
CA GLY A 373 -16.88 -5.71 -19.29
C GLY A 373 -15.50 -5.06 -19.22
N GLN A 374 -14.79 -5.31 -18.13
CA GLN A 374 -13.34 -5.11 -18.16
C GLN A 374 -12.76 -6.09 -19.16
N GLU A 375 -11.80 -5.67 -20.00
CA GLU A 375 -11.06 -6.62 -20.83
C GLU A 375 -10.60 -7.79 -19.96
N GLU A 376 -11.08 -9.01 -20.27
CA GLU A 376 -10.69 -10.20 -19.51
C GLU A 376 -9.16 -10.35 -19.58
N ILE A 377 -8.55 -10.40 -18.41
CA ILE A 377 -7.11 -10.64 -18.28
C ILE A 377 -6.89 -12.12 -18.54
N SER A 378 -6.43 -12.49 -19.74
CA SER A 378 -5.68 -13.74 -19.87
C SER A 378 -4.37 -13.53 -19.12
N LEU A 379 -4.21 -14.24 -17.99
CA LEU A 379 -2.98 -14.23 -17.18
C LEU A 379 -1.76 -14.73 -17.95
#